data_AF-R7UF44-F1
#
_entry.id   AF-R7UF44-F1
#
_cell.length_a   1.000
_cell.length_b   1.000
_cell.length_c   1.000
_cell.angle_alpha   90.00
_cell.angle_beta   90.00
_cell.angle_gamma   90.00
#
_symmetry.space_group_name_H-M   'P 1'
#
loop_
_entity.id
_entity.type
_entity.pdbx_description
1 polymer ?
#
loop_
_entity_poly.entity_id
_entity_poly.type
_entity_poly.pdbx_seq_one_letter_code
_entity_poly.pdbx_strand_id
1 'polypeptide(L)'
;MLKHTILLLFLVVATKADDDAWIYVVSELGENATLDCEMSTYPNDTIPMAWMLPDFTILPLNYTSERLTVDEYGYNLSITNVEKADFGLYHCMMITEDDLTYMNRLGLNVKGPYFEDIWDKYETNFLIGVCAFGSFLFLALSSMYAYQHRWESTSDEMEFAKGSNNGLAGYTNEAIDNDYAIDAIGFTKL
;
A
#
# COMPACT_ATOMS: atom_id res chain seq x y z
N MET A 1 -9.93 -22.85 19.20
CA MET A 1 -10.33 -22.12 17.97
C MET A 1 -9.44 -20.91 17.65
N LEU A 2 -8.79 -20.26 18.63
CA LEU A 2 -7.96 -19.05 18.43
C LEU A 2 -6.56 -19.27 17.82
N LYS A 3 -6.08 -20.52 17.72
CA LYS A 3 -4.75 -20.84 17.15
C LYS A 3 -4.73 -20.93 15.61
N HIS A 4 -5.88 -21.16 14.97
CA HIS A 4 -5.94 -21.31 13.50
C HIS A 4 -6.10 -19.98 12.76
N THR A 5 -6.62 -18.94 13.41
CA THR A 5 -6.81 -17.61 12.83
C THR A 5 -5.51 -16.79 12.72
N ILE A 6 -4.55 -16.99 13.64
CA ILE A 6 -3.27 -16.24 13.63
C ILE A 6 -2.33 -16.72 12.51
N LEU A 7 -2.45 -17.99 12.09
CA LEU A 7 -1.62 -18.55 11.01
C LEU A 7 -2.04 -18.05 9.61
N LEU A 8 -3.30 -17.62 9.45
CA LEU A 8 -3.84 -17.13 8.16
C LEU A 8 -3.50 -15.66 7.87
N LEU A 9 -3.13 -14.87 8.88
CA LEU A 9 -2.83 -13.44 8.73
C LEU A 9 -1.41 -13.15 8.20
N PHE A 10 -0.50 -14.12 8.24
CA PHE A 10 0.89 -13.94 7.80
C PHE A 10 1.22 -14.43 6.38
N LEU A 11 0.23 -14.97 5.64
CA LEU A 11 0.45 -15.58 4.32
C LEU A 11 -0.09 -14.75 3.14
N VAL A 12 -0.23 -13.43 3.29
CA VAL A 12 -0.30 -12.55 2.12
C VAL A 12 1.13 -12.09 1.80
N VAL A 13 1.98 -13.04 1.42
CA VAL A 13 3.17 -12.68 0.65
C VAL A 13 2.65 -12.48 -0.77
N ALA A 14 2.44 -11.21 -1.15
CA ALA A 14 2.20 -10.87 -2.54
C ALA A 14 3.46 -11.28 -3.32
N THR A 15 3.39 -12.40 -4.03
CA THR A 15 4.40 -12.72 -5.02
C THR A 15 4.19 -11.74 -6.17
N LYS A 16 5.01 -10.67 -6.24
CA LYS A 16 5.08 -9.80 -7.43
C LYS A 16 5.38 -10.74 -8.59
N ALA A 17 4.42 -10.87 -9.51
CA ALA A 17 4.66 -11.56 -10.77
C ALA A 17 5.77 -10.79 -11.48
N ASP A 18 6.76 -11.53 -11.97
CA ASP A 18 7.88 -11.01 -12.75
C ASP A 18 7.28 -10.26 -13.96
N ASP A 19 7.31 -8.93 -13.91
CA ASP A 19 6.91 -8.10 -15.05
C ASP A 19 7.94 -8.37 -16.14
N ASP A 20 7.52 -8.87 -17.30
CA ASP A 20 8.37 -9.06 -18.47
C ASP A 20 9.24 -7.79 -18.65
N ALA A 21 10.53 -7.89 -18.36
CA ALA A 21 11.42 -6.73 -18.22
C ALA A 21 11.78 -6.17 -19.60
N TRP A 22 10.84 -5.48 -20.27
CA TRP A 22 11.13 -4.70 -21.46
C TRP A 22 11.71 -3.34 -21.07
N ILE A 23 12.63 -2.84 -21.89
CA ILE A 23 13.35 -1.59 -21.65
C ILE A 23 12.39 -0.42 -21.89
N TYR A 24 12.27 0.47 -20.91
CA TYR A 24 11.54 1.72 -21.04
C TYR A 24 12.47 2.91 -20.88
N VAL A 25 12.28 3.90 -21.73
CA VAL A 25 12.98 5.18 -21.70
C VAL A 25 11.96 6.26 -21.32
N VAL A 26 12.36 7.11 -20.37
CA VAL A 26 11.58 8.28 -19.94
C VAL A 26 12.30 9.52 -20.43
N SER A 27 11.55 10.46 -21.00
CA SER A 27 12.07 11.74 -21.50
C SER A 27 11.03 12.83 -21.31
N GLU A 28 11.45 14.02 -20.89
CA GLU A 28 10.53 15.15 -20.77
C GLU A 28 10.10 15.66 -22.16
N LEU A 29 8.95 16.32 -22.22
CA LEU A 29 8.49 16.95 -23.46
C LEU A 29 9.47 18.04 -23.89
N GLY A 30 9.85 18.00 -25.17
CA GLY A 30 10.81 18.94 -25.77
C GLY A 30 12.28 18.56 -25.58
N GLU A 31 12.58 17.51 -24.81
CA GLU A 31 13.94 16.97 -24.71
C GLU A 31 14.25 16.00 -25.86
N ASN A 32 15.49 15.51 -25.89
CA ASN A 32 15.90 14.48 -26.84
C ASN A 32 15.91 13.12 -26.13
N ALA A 33 15.49 12.08 -26.84
CA ALA A 33 15.54 10.71 -26.37
C ALA A 33 16.34 9.84 -27.36
N THR A 34 17.01 8.83 -26.83
CA THR A 34 17.69 7.80 -27.63
C THR A 34 17.20 6.44 -27.16
N LEU A 35 16.73 5.63 -28.10
CA LEU A 35 16.34 4.24 -27.89
C LEU A 35 17.47 3.34 -28.40
N ASP A 36 18.01 2.52 -27.52
CA ASP A 36 19.12 1.59 -27.81
C ASP A 36 18.58 0.16 -27.99
N CYS A 37 18.85 -0.44 -29.15
CA CYS A 37 18.45 -1.80 -29.46
C CYS A 37 19.42 -2.80 -28.81
N GLU A 38 19.04 -3.29 -27.63
CA GLU A 38 19.88 -4.22 -26.87
C GLU A 38 20.05 -5.58 -27.58
N MET A 39 21.27 -5.85 -28.04
CA MET A 39 21.64 -7.13 -28.67
C MET A 39 22.06 -8.23 -27.70
N SER A 40 22.27 -7.92 -26.41
CA SER A 40 22.93 -8.82 -25.44
C SER A 40 22.23 -10.18 -25.27
N THR A 41 20.94 -10.25 -25.62
CA THR A 41 20.09 -11.42 -25.47
C THR A 41 20.06 -12.28 -26.75
N TYR A 42 20.68 -11.83 -27.85
CA TYR A 42 20.60 -12.46 -29.17
C TYR A 42 21.93 -13.08 -29.62
N PRO A 43 21.90 -14.00 -30.60
CA PRO A 43 23.10 -14.52 -31.25
C PRO A 43 24.00 -13.41 -31.80
N ASN A 44 25.32 -13.61 -31.78
CA ASN A 44 26.30 -12.60 -32.19
C ASN A 44 26.23 -12.20 -33.67
N ASP A 45 25.56 -13.00 -34.50
CA ASP A 45 25.31 -12.77 -35.93
C ASP A 45 24.01 -12.00 -36.19
N THR A 46 23.34 -11.53 -35.15
CA THR A 46 22.11 -10.72 -35.25
C THR A 46 22.46 -9.28 -35.60
N ILE A 47 21.85 -8.75 -36.66
CA ILE A 47 22.02 -7.36 -37.11
C ILE A 47 20.67 -6.62 -37.22
N PRO A 48 20.59 -5.31 -36.94
CA PRO A 48 19.38 -4.54 -37.12
C PRO A 48 18.98 -4.45 -38.60
N MET A 49 17.68 -4.53 -38.88
CA MET A 49 17.14 -4.38 -40.23
C MET A 49 16.32 -3.10 -40.40
N ALA A 50 15.55 -2.72 -39.38
CA ALA A 50 14.65 -1.58 -39.42
C ALA A 50 14.08 -1.26 -38.03
N TRP A 51 13.52 -0.07 -37.90
CA TRP A 51 12.74 0.35 -36.75
C TRP A 51 11.26 0.46 -37.10
N MET A 52 10.38 0.11 -36.17
CA MET A 52 8.95 0.34 -36.27
C MET A 52 8.52 1.32 -35.19
N LEU A 53 7.82 2.38 -35.59
CA LEU A 53 7.27 3.41 -34.73
C LEU A 53 5.96 2.95 -34.06
N PRO A 54 5.47 3.70 -33.06
CA PRO A 54 4.19 3.44 -32.42
C PRO A 54 2.98 3.48 -33.36
N ASP A 55 3.09 4.23 -34.47
CA ASP A 55 2.08 4.32 -35.53
C ASP A 55 2.23 3.23 -36.61
N PHE A 56 3.12 2.26 -36.39
CA PHE A 56 3.51 1.19 -37.30
C PHE A 56 4.28 1.64 -38.55
N THR A 57 4.73 2.90 -38.61
CA THR A 57 5.64 3.35 -39.67
C THR A 57 6.99 2.66 -39.52
N ILE A 58 7.52 2.14 -40.64
CA ILE A 58 8.82 1.45 -40.67
C ILE A 58 9.89 2.43 -41.16
N LEU A 59 10.93 2.62 -40.36
CA LEU A 59 12.12 3.37 -40.73
C LEU A 59 13.23 2.41 -41.19
N PRO A 60 13.83 2.65 -42.37
CA PRO A 60 15.01 1.91 -42.79
C PRO A 60 16.23 2.30 -41.95
N LEU A 61 17.29 1.51 -42.06
CA LEU A 61 18.62 1.88 -41.56
C LEU A 61 19.09 3.19 -42.20
N ASN A 62 19.91 3.96 -41.48
CA ASN A 62 20.38 5.29 -41.92
C ASN A 62 19.26 6.31 -42.19
N TYR A 63 18.04 6.07 -41.71
CA TYR A 63 16.96 7.05 -41.85
C TYR A 63 17.32 8.33 -41.10
N THR A 64 17.17 9.48 -41.76
CA THR A 64 17.37 10.79 -41.14
C THR A 64 16.26 11.74 -41.58
N SER A 65 15.69 12.43 -40.60
CA SER A 65 14.70 13.49 -40.77
C SER A 65 15.03 14.66 -39.83
N GLU A 66 14.19 15.69 -39.79
CA GLU A 66 14.38 16.82 -38.87
C GLU A 66 14.37 16.39 -37.39
N ARG A 67 13.54 15.40 -37.04
CA ARG A 67 13.32 14.97 -35.66
C ARG A 67 13.77 13.54 -35.34
N LEU A 68 13.81 12.66 -36.32
CA LEU A 68 14.14 11.24 -36.14
C LEU A 68 15.39 10.87 -36.92
N THR A 69 16.32 10.19 -36.26
CA THR A 69 17.57 9.70 -36.86
C THR A 69 17.87 8.30 -36.38
N VAL A 70 18.01 7.36 -37.32
CA VAL A 70 18.57 6.02 -37.07
C VAL A 70 20.07 6.12 -37.34
N ASP A 71 20.87 5.62 -36.40
CA ASP A 71 22.33 5.63 -36.53
C ASP A 71 22.83 4.77 -37.71
N GLU A 72 24.13 4.88 -37.99
CA GLU A 72 24.76 4.23 -39.14
C GLU A 72 24.57 2.70 -39.13
N TYR A 73 24.54 2.13 -37.94
CA TYR A 73 24.52 0.70 -37.70
C TYR A 73 23.10 0.16 -37.40
N GLY A 74 22.10 1.03 -37.24
CA GLY A 74 20.73 0.66 -36.92
C GLY A 74 20.43 0.37 -35.45
N TYR A 75 21.41 0.48 -34.56
CA TYR A 75 21.25 0.16 -33.14
C TYR A 75 20.52 1.24 -32.36
N ASN A 76 20.64 2.50 -32.78
CA ASN A 76 20.10 3.62 -32.02
C ASN A 76 19.09 4.41 -32.84
N LEU A 77 17.90 4.61 -32.29
CA LEU A 77 16.92 5.58 -32.78
C LEU A 77 16.94 6.82 -31.89
N SER A 78 17.34 7.95 -32.46
CA SER A 78 17.36 9.25 -31.80
C SER A 78 16.15 10.08 -32.20
N ILE A 79 15.48 10.66 -31.21
CA ILE A 79 14.27 11.47 -31.34
C ILE A 79 14.56 12.83 -30.71
N THR A 80 14.45 13.91 -31.47
CA THR A 80 14.65 15.27 -30.97
C THR A 80 13.31 15.96 -30.72
N ASN A 81 13.31 16.84 -29.70
CA ASN A 81 12.13 17.60 -29.29
C ASN A 81 10.91 16.67 -29.09
N VAL A 82 10.99 15.74 -28.14
CA VAL A 82 10.00 14.69 -27.90
C VAL A 82 8.60 15.27 -27.63
N GLU A 83 7.61 14.73 -28.33
CA GLU A 83 6.20 15.12 -28.25
C GLU A 83 5.32 13.94 -27.80
N LYS A 84 4.08 14.22 -27.40
CA LYS A 84 3.14 13.18 -26.97
C LYS A 84 2.82 12.16 -28.07
N ALA A 85 2.95 12.54 -29.34
CA ALA A 85 2.74 11.64 -30.47
C ALA A 85 3.85 10.59 -30.60
N ASP A 86 5.04 10.87 -30.04
CA ASP A 86 6.17 9.93 -30.02
C ASP A 86 6.03 8.89 -28.90
N PHE A 87 5.05 9.05 -28.00
CA PHE A 87 4.89 8.11 -26.90
C PHE A 87 4.34 6.78 -27.40
N GLY A 88 4.87 5.70 -26.87
CA GLY A 88 4.38 4.37 -27.21
C GLY A 88 5.49 3.36 -27.35
N LEU A 89 5.20 2.34 -28.15
CA LEU A 89 6.03 1.15 -28.28
C LEU A 89 6.73 1.18 -29.61
N TYR A 90 8.04 1.13 -29.54
CA TYR A 90 8.94 1.00 -30.66
C TYR A 90 9.40 -0.43 -30.76
N HIS A 91 9.65 -0.87 -32.00
CA HIS A 91 10.23 -2.18 -32.24
C HIS A 91 11.50 -2.05 -33.07
N CYS A 92 12.60 -2.57 -32.53
CA CYS A 92 13.81 -2.79 -33.31
C CYS A 92 13.73 -4.19 -33.91
N MET A 93 13.65 -4.26 -35.23
CA MET A 93 13.65 -5.51 -35.97
C MET A 93 15.09 -5.88 -36.30
N MET A 94 15.45 -7.13 -36.08
CA MET A 94 16.79 -7.65 -36.33
C MET A 94 16.69 -8.98 -37.07
N ILE A 95 17.74 -9.34 -37.79
CA ILE A 95 17.82 -10.56 -38.59
C ILE A 95 19.17 -11.24 -38.36
N THR A 96 19.19 -12.57 -38.37
CA THR A 96 20.43 -13.37 -38.37
C THR A 96 20.83 -13.79 -39.78
N GLU A 97 22.00 -14.41 -39.92
CA GLU A 97 22.44 -14.99 -41.20
C GLU A 97 21.51 -16.11 -41.71
N ASP A 98 20.80 -16.79 -40.79
CA ASP A 98 19.83 -17.85 -41.09
C ASP A 98 18.41 -17.32 -41.41
N ASP A 99 18.27 -16.02 -41.71
CA ASP A 99 16.98 -15.34 -41.96
C ASP A 99 15.98 -15.42 -40.78
N LEU A 100 16.46 -15.66 -39.55
CA LEU A 100 15.61 -15.61 -38.36
C LEU A 100 15.43 -14.15 -37.93
N THR A 101 14.17 -13.72 -37.82
CA THR A 101 13.84 -12.35 -37.40
C THR A 101 13.56 -12.29 -35.90
N TYR A 102 14.23 -11.37 -35.23
CA TYR A 102 14.00 -11.01 -33.83
C TYR A 102 13.41 -9.60 -33.73
N MET A 103 12.69 -9.35 -32.65
CA MET A 103 12.04 -8.07 -32.42
C MET A 103 12.19 -7.65 -30.96
N ASN A 104 12.95 -6.58 -30.73
CA ASN A 104 13.06 -5.95 -29.44
C ASN A 104 11.99 -4.90 -29.27
N ARG A 105 11.25 -4.95 -28.16
CA ARG A 105 10.23 -3.97 -27.82
C ARG A 105 10.79 -2.97 -26.82
N LEU A 106 10.69 -1.68 -27.16
CA LEU A 106 11.12 -0.57 -26.32
C LEU A 106 9.95 0.38 -26.12
N GLY A 107 9.79 0.89 -24.91
CA GLY A 107 8.75 1.89 -24.64
C GLY A 107 9.34 3.27 -24.40
N LEU A 108 8.82 4.28 -25.11
CA LEU A 108 9.09 5.69 -24.81
C LEU A 108 7.88 6.27 -24.10
N ASN A 109 8.06 6.74 -22.85
CA ASN A 109 7.03 7.43 -22.08
C ASN A 109 5.66 6.71 -22.04
N VAL A 110 5.65 5.38 -22.07
CA VAL A 110 4.43 4.55 -22.12
C VAL A 110 3.57 4.67 -20.87
N LYS A 111 4.18 4.99 -19.72
CA LYS A 111 3.49 5.34 -18.47
C LYS A 111 3.23 6.86 -18.33
N GLY A 112 3.60 7.65 -19.33
CA GLY A 112 3.55 9.11 -19.35
C GLY A 112 4.93 9.77 -19.18
N PRO A 113 5.02 11.10 -19.41
CA PRO A 113 6.31 11.83 -19.40
C PRO A 113 6.74 12.32 -18.01
N TYR A 114 5.86 12.30 -17.02
CA TYR A 114 6.11 12.88 -15.68
C TYR A 114 6.07 11.86 -14.56
N PHE A 115 5.91 10.57 -14.87
CA PHE A 115 5.71 9.55 -13.86
C PHE A 115 6.77 8.45 -14.04
N GLU A 116 7.85 8.55 -13.26
CA GLU A 116 8.43 7.33 -12.70
C GLU A 116 7.31 6.60 -11.97
N ASP A 117 7.29 5.26 -12.04
CA ASP A 117 6.25 4.48 -11.38
C ASP A 117 6.37 4.69 -9.86
N ILE A 118 5.56 5.61 -9.32
CA ILE A 118 5.57 5.95 -7.89
C ILE A 118 5.33 4.71 -7.05
N TRP A 119 4.63 3.73 -7.58
CA TRP A 119 4.43 2.46 -6.92
C TRP A 119 5.76 1.75 -6.68
N ASP A 120 6.67 1.68 -7.66
CA ASP A 120 7.97 1.02 -7.46
C ASP A 120 8.82 1.72 -6.38
N LYS A 121 8.69 3.05 -6.23
CA LYS A 121 9.41 3.80 -5.19
C LYS A 121 8.76 3.72 -3.81
N TYR A 122 7.43 3.70 -3.75
CA TYR A 122 6.68 3.83 -2.50
C TYR A 122 6.01 2.54 -2.03
N GLU A 123 6.07 1.44 -2.77
CA GLU A 123 5.45 0.15 -2.43
C GLU A 123 5.81 -0.29 -1.01
N THR A 124 7.10 -0.35 -0.69
CA THR A 124 7.57 -0.75 0.64
C THR A 124 7.13 0.22 1.74
N ASN A 125 7.18 1.53 1.48
CA ASN A 125 6.80 2.54 2.46
C ASN A 125 5.30 2.51 2.74
N PHE A 126 4.49 2.33 1.69
CA PHE A 126 3.05 2.18 1.80
C PHE A 126 2.69 0.90 2.57
N LEU A 127 3.35 -0.22 2.26
CA LEU A 127 3.15 -1.50 2.96
C LEU A 127 3.48 -1.38 4.46
N ILE A 128 4.61 -0.77 4.80
CA ILE A 128 4.98 -0.51 6.21
C ILE A 128 3.92 0.36 6.88
N GLY A 129 3.43 1.40 6.20
CA GLY A 129 2.37 2.28 6.70
C GLY A 129 1.07 1.53 7.01
N VAL A 130 0.62 0.66 6.10
CA VAL A 130 -0.58 -0.15 6.28
C VAL A 130 -0.42 -1.12 7.45
N CYS A 131 0.72 -1.80 7.56
CA CYS A 131 1.02 -2.73 8.66
C CYS A 131 1.07 -2.02 10.03
N ALA A 132 1.72 -0.86 10.11
CA ALA A 132 1.82 -0.08 11.35
C ALA A 132 0.45 0.44 11.79
N PHE A 133 -0.34 0.98 10.86
CA PHE A 133 -1.69 1.48 11.14
C PHE A 133 -2.65 0.36 11.55
N GLY A 134 -2.61 -0.78 10.87
CA GLY A 134 -3.41 -1.96 11.23
C GLY A 134 -3.06 -2.47 12.62
N SER A 135 -1.77 -2.51 12.97
CA SER A 135 -1.29 -2.92 14.30
C SER A 135 -1.78 -1.96 15.39
N PHE A 136 -1.71 -0.65 15.13
CA PHE A 136 -2.19 0.37 16.07
C PHE A 136 -3.71 0.26 16.30
N LEU A 137 -4.49 0.14 15.23
CA LEU A 137 -5.94 -0.04 15.33
C LEU A 137 -6.31 -1.30 16.10
N PHE A 138 -5.62 -2.41 15.85
CA PHE A 138 -5.87 -3.67 16.56
C PHE A 138 -5.64 -3.53 18.06
N LEU A 139 -4.55 -2.87 18.47
CA LEU A 139 -4.24 -2.62 19.89
C LEU A 139 -5.26 -1.67 20.53
N ALA A 140 -5.67 -0.61 19.83
CA ALA A 140 -6.67 0.32 20.31
C ALA A 140 -8.03 -0.37 20.53
N LEU A 141 -8.48 -1.17 19.56
CA LEU A 141 -9.74 -1.92 19.67
C LEU A 141 -9.67 -2.98 20.78
N SER A 142 -8.53 -3.67 20.93
CA SER A 142 -8.32 -4.63 22.01
C SER A 142 -8.38 -3.96 23.40
N SER A 143 -7.79 -2.77 23.52
CA SER A 143 -7.86 -1.94 24.73
C SER A 143 -9.30 -1.51 25.05
N MET A 144 -10.04 -1.02 24.05
CA MET A 144 -11.45 -0.64 24.22
C MET A 144 -12.32 -1.82 24.64
N TYR A 145 -12.11 -2.97 24.02
CA TYR A 145 -12.81 -4.21 24.37
C TYR A 145 -12.50 -4.64 25.81
N ALA A 146 -11.23 -4.62 26.22
CA ALA A 146 -10.82 -4.93 27.59
C ALA A 146 -11.40 -3.93 28.61
N TYR A 147 -11.44 -2.64 28.26
CA TYR A 147 -12.05 -1.61 29.11
C TYR A 147 -13.53 -1.85 29.33
N GLN A 148 -14.28 -2.16 28.26
CA GLN A 148 -15.71 -2.45 28.33
C GLN A 148 -15.99 -3.67 29.23
N HIS A 149 -15.27 -4.77 29.03
CA HIS A 149 -15.47 -5.98 29.84
C HIS A 149 -15.08 -5.77 31.32
N ARG A 150 -14.01 -5.00 31.58
CA ARG A 150 -13.63 -4.67 32.96
C ARG A 150 -14.71 -3.83 33.65
N TRP A 151 -15.25 -2.84 32.95
CA TRP A 151 -16.30 -1.98 33.50
C TRP A 151 -17.53 -2.78 33.93
N GLU A 152 -17.97 -3.72 33.08
CA GLU A 152 -19.11 -4.61 33.37
C GLU A 152 -18.89 -5.44 34.64
N SER A 153 -17.68 -5.99 34.83
CA SER A 153 -17.35 -6.74 36.06
C SER A 153 -17.37 -5.87 37.33
N THR A 154 -16.98 -4.60 37.23
CA THR A 154 -17.00 -3.66 38.37
C THR A 154 -18.42 -3.22 38.70
N SER A 155 -19.31 -3.07 37.70
CA SER A 155 -20.72 -2.78 37.98
C SER A 155 -21.40 -3.91 38.75
N ASP A 156 -21.12 -5.17 38.42
CA ASP A 156 -21.69 -6.33 39.10
C ASP A 156 -21.24 -6.39 40.58
N GLU A 157 -19.96 -6.10 40.83
CA GLU A 157 -19.41 -6.08 42.19
C GLU A 157 -19.98 -4.91 43.03
N MET A 158 -20.21 -3.75 42.41
CA MET A 158 -20.85 -2.60 43.06
C MET A 158 -22.33 -2.84 43.37
N GLU A 159 -23.07 -3.54 42.51
CA GLU A 159 -24.45 -3.95 42.79
C GLU A 159 -24.51 -4.99 43.92
N PHE A 160 -23.61 -5.97 43.92
CA PHE A 160 -23.50 -6.95 45.01
C PHE A 160 -23.14 -6.28 46.35
N ALA A 161 -22.20 -5.33 46.36
CA ALA A 161 -21.82 -4.59 47.56
C ALA A 161 -22.98 -3.72 48.12
N LYS A 162 -23.83 -3.16 47.25
CA LYS A 162 -25.07 -2.47 47.68
C LYS A 162 -26.11 -3.45 48.23
N GLY A 163 -26.28 -4.62 47.62
CA GLY A 163 -27.18 -5.67 48.11
C GLY A 163 -26.77 -6.21 49.49
N SER A 164 -25.47 -6.37 49.73
CA SER A 164 -24.91 -6.85 51.01
C SER A 164 -25.09 -5.84 52.16
N ASN A 165 -24.87 -4.54 51.90
CA ASN A 165 -25.05 -3.50 52.93
C ASN A 165 -26.52 -3.29 53.35
N ASN A 166 -27.48 -3.61 52.47
CA ASN A 166 -28.90 -3.58 52.81
C ASN A 166 -29.35 -4.80 53.65
N GLY A 167 -28.53 -5.85 53.75
CA GLY A 167 -28.79 -7.03 54.58
C GLY A 167 -28.31 -6.91 56.04
N LEU A 168 -27.44 -5.94 56.35
CA LEU A 168 -26.84 -5.78 57.69
C LEU A 168 -27.46 -4.64 58.53
N ALA A 169 -28.56 -4.03 58.07
CA ALA A 169 -29.31 -3.01 58.81
C ALA A 169 -30.53 -3.58 59.57
N GLY A 170 -30.63 -4.92 59.71
CA GLY A 170 -31.82 -5.61 60.20
C GLY A 170 -31.76 -6.18 61.62
N TYR A 171 -30.63 -6.10 62.35
CA TYR A 171 -30.50 -6.74 63.67
C TYR A 171 -29.66 -5.92 64.64
N THR A 172 -30.27 -4.94 65.31
CA THR A 172 -30.06 -4.62 66.73
C THR A 172 -31.08 -3.57 67.16
N ASN A 173 -32.18 -3.99 67.78
CA ASN A 173 -32.96 -3.18 68.71
C ASN A 173 -33.84 -4.13 69.53
N GLU A 174 -33.25 -4.77 70.54
CA GLU A 174 -34.00 -5.41 71.61
C GLU A 174 -33.44 -5.00 72.98
N ALA A 175 -34.33 -4.37 73.75
CA ALA A 175 -34.41 -4.28 75.20
C ALA A 175 -33.29 -3.55 75.97
N ILE A 176 -33.56 -2.27 76.28
CA ILE A 176 -33.35 -1.76 77.64
C ILE A 176 -34.66 -1.16 78.12
N ASP A 177 -35.37 -1.96 78.92
CA ASP A 177 -36.45 -1.57 79.80
C ASP A 177 -35.87 -0.71 80.94
N ASN A 178 -36.45 0.47 81.17
CA ASN A 178 -36.20 1.29 82.36
C ASN A 178 -37.43 2.17 82.62
N ASP A 179 -38.36 1.54 83.33
CA ASP A 179 -39.40 2.18 84.13
C ASP A 179 -38.75 2.91 85.32
N TYR A 180 -38.61 4.23 85.25
CA TYR A 180 -38.54 5.11 86.42
C TYR A 180 -39.12 6.49 86.06
N ALA A 181 -40.33 6.74 86.56
CA ALA A 181 -40.94 8.05 86.65
C ALA A 181 -40.13 8.95 87.60
N ILE A 182 -39.74 10.15 87.14
CA ILE A 182 -39.58 11.33 88.01
C ILE A 182 -40.16 12.55 87.30
N ASP A 183 -41.15 13.10 87.99
CA ASP A 183 -41.87 14.35 87.78
C ASP A 183 -40.91 15.57 87.83
N ALA A 184 -41.06 16.51 86.91
CA ALA A 184 -40.47 17.84 87.03
C ALA A 184 -41.48 18.88 86.51
N ILE A 185 -42.27 19.37 87.46
CA ILE A 185 -43.12 20.56 87.35
C ILE A 185 -42.24 21.82 87.37
N GLY A 186 -42.54 22.78 86.49
CA GLY A 186 -42.06 24.17 86.55
C GLY A 186 -41.98 24.83 85.17
N PHE A 187 -43.09 25.33 84.60
CA PHE A 187 -43.50 26.76 84.61
C PHE A 187 -42.38 27.72 84.14
N THR A 188 -42.51 28.58 83.13
CA THR A 188 -43.64 29.39 82.64
C THR A 188 -43.33 29.92 81.24
N LYS A 189 -44.36 30.08 80.40
CA LYS A 189 -44.43 31.17 79.43
C LYS A 189 -45.61 32.03 79.87
N LEU A 190 -45.31 33.24 80.38
CA LEU A 190 -46.21 34.35 80.74
C LEU A 190 -47.31 34.09 81.79
#